data_AF-A0A2G5T3H2-F1
#
_entry.id   AF-A0A2G5T3H2-F1
#
_cell.length_a   1.000
_cell.length_b   1.000
_cell.length_c   1.000
_cell.angle_alpha   90.00
_cell.angle_beta   90.00
_cell.angle_gamma   90.00
#
_symmetry.space_group_name_H-M   'P 1'
#
loop_
_entity.id
_entity.type
_entity.pdbx_description
1 polymer ?
#
loop_
_entity_poly.entity_id
_entity_poly.type
_entity_poly.pdbx_seq_one_letter_code
_entity_poly.pdbx_strand_id
1 'polypeptide(L)'
;MDLVKWIQHINSFSENRGIEFYVGNTYFDIPTLRNTLPKLRDITITCSKDEPDEHDMLYVQNILRAFISKTQCLELNSVPLQENLSLQHIGIANLEVLSLDYQSNMRFDDLRTLNVESCFIAKGSDQMSLVDLNRFFKLWIKGSNPRLNELFIEWDTEIIPDWNVLLKGLKAIETTSEEEEEEEAKFFTIRNCRGITARLKVDHDEDSARVDFEIIRLIPIN
;
A
#
# COMPACT_ATOMS: atom_id res chain seq x y z
N MET A 1 23.99 14.80 -25.88
CA MET A 1 22.87 13.87 -26.22
C MET A 1 21.73 14.23 -25.28
N ASP A 2 20.54 14.50 -25.82
CA ASP A 2 19.37 14.97 -25.05
C ASP A 2 18.85 13.86 -24.11
N LEU A 3 18.50 14.22 -22.87
CA LEU A 3 17.95 13.31 -21.86
C LEU A 3 16.74 12.54 -22.40
N VAL A 4 15.87 13.21 -23.18
CA VAL A 4 14.70 12.57 -23.81
C VAL A 4 15.12 11.45 -24.75
N LYS A 5 16.19 11.66 -25.53
CA LYS A 5 16.71 10.64 -26.46
C LYS A 5 17.31 9.45 -25.71
N TRP A 6 17.98 9.69 -24.58
CA TRP A 6 18.47 8.62 -23.72
C TRP A 6 17.32 7.81 -23.10
N ILE A 7 16.28 8.47 -22.59
CA ILE A 7 15.10 7.81 -22.03
C ILE A 7 14.39 6.96 -23.10
N GLN A 8 14.19 7.49 -24.31
CA GLN A 8 13.61 6.74 -25.42
C GLN A 8 14.47 5.53 -25.82
N HIS A 9 15.79 5.71 -25.86
CA HIS A 9 16.71 4.63 -26.16
C HIS A 9 16.63 3.53 -25.10
N ILE A 10 16.67 3.88 -23.81
CA ILE A 10 16.56 2.93 -22.70
C ILE A 10 15.21 2.18 -22.74
N ASN A 11 14.12 2.89 -22.99
CA ASN A 11 12.78 2.31 -23.08
C ASN A 11 12.62 1.33 -24.27
N SER A 12 13.43 1.48 -25.33
CA SER A 12 13.40 0.56 -26.46
C SER A 12 13.91 -0.86 -26.14
N PHE A 13 14.62 -1.04 -25.02
CA PHE A 13 15.21 -2.34 -24.63
C PHE A 13 14.43 -3.06 -23.53
N SER A 14 13.38 -2.46 -22.95
CA SER A 14 12.63 -3.10 -21.87
C SER A 14 11.23 -2.49 -21.74
N GLU A 15 10.21 -3.35 -21.74
CA GLU A 15 8.82 -2.92 -21.70
C GLU A 15 8.29 -2.58 -20.30
N ASN A 16 8.99 -2.98 -19.24
CA ASN A 16 8.61 -2.77 -17.84
C ASN A 16 9.77 -2.16 -17.05
N ARG A 17 9.91 -0.84 -17.06
CA ARG A 17 10.73 -0.14 -16.06
C ARG A 17 9.84 0.77 -15.25
N GLY A 18 9.90 0.62 -13.94
CA GLY A 18 9.44 1.65 -13.05
C GLY A 18 10.35 2.88 -13.13
N ILE A 19 9.81 4.03 -12.72
CA ILE A 19 10.60 5.24 -12.50
C ILE A 19 10.50 5.60 -11.04
N GLU A 20 11.67 5.88 -10.47
CA GLU A 20 11.76 6.49 -9.15
C GLU A 20 12.01 7.99 -9.26
N PHE A 21 11.19 8.76 -8.54
CA PHE A 21 11.32 10.21 -8.40
C PHE A 21 11.84 10.55 -7.01
N TYR A 22 13.06 11.09 -6.95
CA TYR A 22 13.63 11.64 -5.72
C TYR A 22 13.27 13.12 -5.60
N VAL A 23 12.28 13.40 -4.75
CA VAL A 23 11.81 14.76 -4.44
C VAL A 23 12.90 15.52 -3.70
N GLY A 24 13.06 16.81 -4.00
CA GLY A 24 14.12 17.66 -3.43
C GLY A 24 15.48 17.55 -4.11
N ASN A 25 15.72 16.52 -4.93
CA ASN A 25 17.01 16.32 -5.62
C ASN A 25 16.98 16.81 -7.07
N THR A 26 15.96 16.40 -7.84
CA THR A 26 15.90 16.70 -9.28
C THR A 26 14.47 16.91 -9.76
N TYR A 27 14.28 17.96 -10.55
CA TYR A 27 12.99 18.35 -11.09
C TYR A 27 12.97 18.15 -12.60
N PHE A 28 12.01 17.34 -13.06
CA PHE A 28 11.77 17.10 -14.46
C PHE A 28 10.53 17.85 -14.93
N ASP A 29 10.50 18.20 -16.21
CA ASP A 29 9.25 18.61 -16.85
C ASP A 29 8.34 17.39 -16.98
N ILE A 30 7.43 17.25 -16.00
CA ILE A 30 6.53 16.10 -15.87
C ILE A 30 5.69 15.85 -17.13
N PRO A 31 5.11 16.88 -17.79
CA PRO A 31 4.41 16.67 -19.07
C PRO A 31 5.29 16.04 -20.15
N THR A 32 6.52 16.52 -20.34
CA THR A 32 7.46 15.94 -21.33
C THR A 32 7.82 14.50 -20.97
N LEU A 33 8.09 14.21 -19.69
CA LEU A 33 8.42 12.85 -19.24
C LEU A 33 7.27 11.88 -19.49
N ARG A 34 6.05 12.27 -19.12
CA ARG A 34 4.83 11.49 -19.36
C ARG A 34 4.63 11.16 -20.84
N ASN A 35 4.87 12.13 -21.73
CA ASN A 35 4.75 11.93 -23.17
C ASN A 35 5.85 11.02 -23.73
N THR A 36 7.03 11.04 -23.11
CA THR A 36 8.16 10.19 -23.51
C THR A 36 7.97 8.74 -23.06
N LEU A 37 7.20 8.52 -21.99
CA LEU A 37 7.01 7.22 -21.34
C LEU A 37 5.52 6.84 -21.25
N PRO A 38 4.83 6.68 -22.40
CA PRO A 38 3.38 6.47 -22.44
C PRO A 38 2.94 5.10 -21.89
N LYS A 39 3.87 4.15 -21.76
CA LYS A 39 3.65 2.80 -21.21
C LYS A 39 4.11 2.65 -19.76
N LEU A 40 4.52 3.73 -19.09
CA LEU A 40 4.94 3.66 -17.69
C LEU A 40 3.77 3.26 -16.80
N ARG A 41 3.96 2.19 -16.01
CA ARG A 41 2.94 1.67 -15.09
C ARG A 41 3.42 1.57 -13.65
N ASP A 42 4.72 1.62 -13.41
CA ASP A 42 5.28 1.48 -12.07
C ASP A 42 6.00 2.78 -11.69
N ILE A 43 5.63 3.35 -10.55
CA ILE A 43 6.16 4.63 -10.10
C ILE A 43 6.48 4.55 -8.62
N THR A 44 7.69 4.95 -8.29
CA THR A 44 8.13 5.15 -6.92
C THR A 44 8.38 6.65 -6.72
N ILE A 45 7.89 7.22 -5.63
CA ILE A 45 8.17 8.60 -5.23
C ILE A 45 8.79 8.55 -3.84
N THR A 46 10.01 9.07 -3.73
CA THR A 46 10.79 9.09 -2.50
C THR A 46 11.05 10.53 -2.09
N CYS A 47 10.64 10.90 -0.88
CA CYS A 47 10.91 12.22 -0.29
C CYS A 47 11.77 12.06 0.96
N SER A 48 13.08 12.23 0.81
CA SER A 48 14.04 12.06 1.91
C SER A 48 14.30 13.35 2.70
N LYS A 49 13.58 14.44 2.41
CA LYS A 49 13.68 15.69 3.17
C LYS A 49 12.78 15.61 4.41
N ASP A 50 13.35 15.93 5.57
CA ASP A 50 12.61 16.01 6.84
C ASP A 50 11.52 17.10 6.79
N GLU A 51 11.83 18.25 6.17
CA GLU A 51 10.92 19.38 6.00
C GLU A 51 10.83 19.76 4.51
N PRO A 52 9.97 19.09 3.72
CA PRO A 52 9.76 19.41 2.31
C PRO A 52 9.06 20.77 2.16
N ASP A 53 9.55 21.57 1.20
CA ASP A 53 9.01 22.91 0.95
C ASP A 53 7.81 22.89 -0.02
N GLU A 54 7.16 24.03 -0.24
CA GLU A 54 5.99 24.14 -1.12
C GLU A 54 6.29 23.68 -2.57
N HIS A 55 7.53 23.84 -3.03
CA HIS A 55 7.93 23.43 -4.37
C HIS A 55 8.05 21.91 -4.48
N ASP A 56 8.62 21.25 -3.45
CA ASP A 56 8.64 19.78 -3.32
C ASP A 56 7.20 19.23 -3.34
N MET A 57 6.31 19.83 -2.55
CA MET A 57 4.89 19.46 -2.48
C MET A 57 4.19 19.56 -3.83
N LEU A 58 4.40 20.68 -4.54
CA LEU A 58 3.80 20.91 -5.85
C LEU A 58 4.34 19.93 -6.89
N TYR A 59 5.62 19.59 -6.81
CA TYR A 59 6.25 18.63 -7.70
C TYR A 59 5.67 17.22 -7.53
N VAL A 60 5.51 16.76 -6.28
CA VAL A 60 4.82 15.49 -5.96
C VAL A 60 3.39 15.48 -6.52
N GLN A 61 2.63 16.56 -6.29
CA GLN A 61 1.27 16.66 -6.81
C GLN A 61 1.22 16.59 -8.34
N ASN A 62 2.19 17.22 -9.03
CA ASN A 62 2.27 17.21 -10.48
C ASN A 62 2.61 15.80 -11.02
N ILE A 63 3.52 15.08 -10.37
CA ILE A 63 3.83 13.68 -10.71
C ILE A 63 2.56 12.83 -10.58
N LEU A 64 1.94 12.83 -9.40
CA LEU A 64 0.78 11.98 -9.14
C LEU A 64 -0.39 12.32 -10.07
N ARG A 65 -0.73 13.59 -10.28
CA ARG A 65 -1.79 13.99 -11.24
C ARG A 65 -1.47 13.54 -12.68
N ALA A 66 -0.20 13.57 -13.07
CA ALA A 66 0.20 13.17 -14.41
C ALA A 66 0.09 11.66 -14.61
N PHE A 67 0.46 10.85 -13.63
CA PHE A 67 0.63 9.42 -13.86
C PHE A 67 -0.46 8.53 -13.27
N ILE A 68 -1.06 8.89 -12.14
CA ILE A 68 -1.83 7.97 -11.29
C ILE A 68 -2.93 7.18 -12.02
N SER A 69 -3.62 7.81 -12.98
CA SER A 69 -4.68 7.16 -13.78
C SER A 69 -4.23 6.00 -14.68
N LYS A 70 -2.92 5.85 -14.92
CA LYS A 70 -2.33 4.83 -15.80
C LYS A 70 -1.32 3.94 -15.07
N THR A 71 -1.10 4.22 -13.79
CA THR A 71 -0.20 3.49 -12.91
C THR A 71 -0.89 2.19 -12.48
N GLN A 72 -0.16 1.08 -12.52
CA GLN A 72 -0.54 -0.19 -11.90
C GLN A 72 0.06 -0.29 -10.50
N CYS A 73 1.35 0.04 -10.37
CA CYS A 73 2.08 -0.02 -9.10
C CYS A 73 2.53 1.37 -8.67
N LEU A 74 2.09 1.82 -7.50
CA LEU A 74 2.54 3.07 -6.89
C LEU A 74 3.20 2.80 -5.55
N GLU A 75 4.41 3.29 -5.38
CA GLU A 75 5.16 3.26 -4.12
C GLU A 75 5.44 4.69 -3.66
N LEU A 76 5.12 4.98 -2.40
CA LEU A 76 5.34 6.29 -1.78
C LEU A 76 6.19 6.12 -0.51
N ASN A 77 7.37 6.71 -0.52
CA ASN A 77 8.34 6.65 0.57
C ASN A 77 8.49 8.02 1.21
N SER A 78 8.00 8.18 2.45
CA SER A 78 8.03 9.45 3.22
C SER A 78 7.40 10.65 2.50
N VAL A 79 6.43 10.38 1.61
CA VAL A 79 5.82 11.41 0.74
C VAL A 79 4.82 12.26 1.54
N PRO A 80 5.03 13.57 1.67
CA PRO A 80 4.07 14.44 2.34
C PRO A 80 2.79 14.57 1.50
N LEU A 81 1.69 14.02 1.98
CA LEU A 81 0.38 14.16 1.33
C LEU A 81 -0.44 15.27 2.00
N GLN A 82 -1.03 16.18 1.22
CA GLN A 82 -1.81 17.32 1.70
C GLN A 82 -3.19 17.38 1.03
N GLU A 83 -4.08 18.26 1.51
CA GLU A 83 -5.51 18.34 1.18
C GLU A 83 -5.86 18.20 -0.32
N ASN A 84 -5.04 18.75 -1.21
CA ASN A 84 -5.27 18.72 -2.66
C ASN A 84 -4.91 17.39 -3.34
N LEU A 85 -4.31 16.46 -2.61
CA LEU A 85 -3.99 15.10 -3.05
C LEU A 85 -3.74 14.18 -1.84
N SER A 86 -4.83 13.76 -1.19
CA SER A 86 -4.81 12.81 -0.08
C SER A 86 -4.69 11.35 -0.54
N LEU A 87 -4.39 10.45 0.39
CA LEU A 87 -4.44 9.00 0.18
C LEU A 87 -5.80 8.54 -0.37
N GLN A 88 -6.89 9.24 -0.08
CA GLN A 88 -8.21 8.90 -0.63
C GLN A 88 -8.30 9.11 -2.14
N HIS A 89 -7.66 10.16 -2.66
CA HIS A 89 -7.57 10.39 -4.10
C HIS A 89 -6.75 9.30 -4.78
N ILE A 90 -5.74 8.76 -4.08
CA ILE A 90 -4.92 7.65 -4.54
C ILE A 90 -5.70 6.34 -4.48
N GLY A 91 -6.42 6.09 -3.39
CA GLY A 91 -7.18 4.88 -3.15
C GLY A 91 -8.24 4.59 -4.23
N ILE A 92 -8.82 5.63 -4.84
CA ILE A 92 -9.81 5.47 -5.91
C ILE A 92 -9.21 5.24 -7.31
N ALA A 93 -7.89 5.25 -7.46
CA ALA A 93 -7.21 5.18 -8.76
C ALA A 93 -7.17 3.77 -9.38
N ASN A 94 -7.77 2.76 -8.74
CA ASN A 94 -7.80 1.37 -9.22
C ASN A 94 -6.42 0.71 -9.39
N LEU A 95 -5.42 1.07 -8.57
CA LEU A 95 -4.08 0.48 -8.62
C LEU A 95 -4.14 -1.06 -8.45
N GLU A 96 -3.17 -1.75 -9.03
CA GLU A 96 -2.93 -3.16 -8.74
C GLU A 96 -2.18 -3.26 -7.41
N VAL A 97 -1.10 -2.48 -7.26
CA VAL A 97 -0.28 -2.44 -6.05
C VAL A 97 -0.15 -1.01 -5.54
N LEU A 98 -0.36 -0.82 -4.24
CA LEU A 98 -0.03 0.41 -3.52
C LEU A 98 0.91 0.07 -2.36
N SER A 99 2.11 0.66 -2.34
CA SER A 99 3.05 0.57 -1.22
C SER A 99 3.24 1.93 -0.57
N LEU A 100 3.17 1.97 0.76
CA LEU A 100 3.24 3.16 1.59
C LEU A 100 4.27 2.92 2.69
N ASP A 101 5.50 3.39 2.47
CA ASP A 101 6.57 3.26 3.46
C ASP A 101 6.85 4.60 4.14
N TYR A 102 7.09 4.56 5.45
CA TYR A 102 7.39 5.75 6.26
C TYR A 102 6.32 6.85 6.12
N GLN A 103 5.08 6.44 5.85
CA GLN A 103 3.94 7.34 5.74
C GLN A 103 3.35 7.60 7.13
N SER A 104 3.19 8.87 7.49
CA SER A 104 2.57 9.28 8.75
C SER A 104 1.12 9.72 8.53
N ASN A 105 0.36 9.81 9.63
CA ASN A 105 -1.00 10.35 9.67
C ASN A 105 -2.02 9.60 8.82
N MET A 106 -1.83 8.30 8.56
CA MET A 106 -2.83 7.52 7.84
C MET A 106 -4.08 7.34 8.71
N ARG A 107 -5.24 7.72 8.15
CA ARG A 107 -6.52 7.64 8.85
C ARG A 107 -7.31 6.43 8.39
N PHE A 108 -8.22 5.97 9.24
CA PHE A 108 -9.18 4.92 8.89
C PHE A 108 -9.96 5.21 7.59
N ASP A 109 -10.35 6.46 7.36
CA ASP A 109 -11.07 6.86 6.15
C ASP A 109 -10.24 6.61 4.87
N ASP A 110 -8.91 6.69 4.96
CA ASP A 110 -8.01 6.45 3.84
C ASP A 110 -8.06 4.96 3.44
N LEU A 111 -7.92 4.05 4.41
CA LEU A 111 -8.04 2.60 4.20
C LEU A 111 -9.38 2.20 3.58
N ARG A 112 -10.47 2.86 3.98
CA ARG A 112 -11.82 2.56 3.48
C ARG A 112 -11.97 2.87 1.99
N THR A 113 -11.23 3.85 1.47
CA THR A 113 -11.32 4.26 0.06
C THR A 113 -10.44 3.44 -0.88
N LEU A 114 -9.58 2.56 -0.34
CA LEU A 114 -8.66 1.74 -1.14
C LEU A 114 -9.41 0.82 -2.11
N ASN A 115 -9.17 1.02 -3.40
CA ASN A 115 -9.68 0.16 -4.45
C ASN A 115 -8.53 -0.51 -5.19
N VAL A 116 -7.66 -1.16 -4.42
CA VAL A 116 -6.42 -1.80 -4.87
C VAL A 116 -6.51 -3.32 -4.76
N GLU A 117 -5.58 -4.04 -5.42
CA GLU A 117 -5.49 -5.49 -5.30
C GLU A 117 -4.56 -5.92 -4.17
N SER A 118 -3.37 -5.31 -4.09
CA SER A 118 -2.44 -5.46 -2.97
C SER A 118 -2.11 -4.10 -2.37
N CYS A 119 -2.11 -4.02 -1.04
CA CYS A 119 -1.70 -2.83 -0.30
C CYS A 119 -0.63 -3.20 0.74
N PHE A 120 0.50 -2.50 0.72
CA PHE A 120 1.58 -2.67 1.67
C PHE A 120 1.78 -1.35 2.41
N ILE A 121 1.72 -1.39 3.73
CA ILE A 121 1.91 -0.23 4.60
C ILE A 121 2.94 -0.63 5.62
N ALA A 122 4.14 -0.06 5.54
CA ALA A 122 5.24 -0.46 6.41
C ALA A 122 5.92 0.75 7.04
N LYS A 123 6.54 0.52 8.20
CA LYS A 123 7.43 1.50 8.86
C LYS A 123 6.79 2.87 9.09
N GLY A 124 5.48 2.90 9.32
CA GLY A 124 4.76 4.13 9.66
C GLY A 124 5.12 4.58 11.08
N SER A 125 5.25 5.90 11.29
CA SER A 125 5.57 6.47 12.60
C SER A 125 4.44 6.34 13.63
N ASP A 126 3.23 6.08 13.15
CA ASP A 126 2.02 6.08 13.98
C ASP A 126 1.52 4.65 14.15
N GLN A 127 1.28 4.25 15.40
CA GLN A 127 0.65 2.98 15.71
C GLN A 127 -0.70 2.88 15.01
N MET A 128 -0.90 1.79 14.26
CA MET A 128 -2.19 1.51 13.66
C MET A 128 -3.24 1.21 14.73
N SER A 129 -4.36 1.91 14.68
CA SER A 129 -5.49 1.64 15.55
C SER A 129 -6.10 0.26 15.24
N LEU A 130 -5.90 -0.72 16.13
CA LEU A 130 -6.52 -2.05 16.03
C LEU A 130 -8.05 -1.97 15.94
N VAL A 131 -8.66 -0.93 16.54
CA VAL A 131 -10.10 -0.67 16.45
C VAL A 131 -10.50 -0.30 15.03
N ASP A 132 -9.69 0.49 14.34
CA ASP A 132 -9.94 0.90 12.97
C ASP A 132 -9.65 -0.23 11.98
N LEU A 133 -8.60 -1.04 12.21
CA LEU A 133 -8.40 -2.29 11.47
C LEU A 133 -9.57 -3.27 11.66
N ASN A 134 -10.08 -3.42 12.89
CA ASN A 134 -11.27 -4.24 13.14
C ASN A 134 -12.49 -3.73 12.35
N ARG A 135 -12.70 -2.40 12.29
CA ARG A 135 -13.75 -1.78 11.48
C ARG A 135 -13.55 -2.06 10.00
N PHE A 136 -12.33 -1.97 9.50
CA PHE A 136 -11.96 -2.27 8.12
C PHE A 136 -12.33 -3.73 7.77
N PHE A 137 -11.86 -4.71 8.54
CA PHE A 137 -12.19 -6.12 8.29
C PHE A 137 -13.68 -6.42 8.41
N LYS A 138 -14.41 -5.75 9.32
CA LYS A 138 -15.88 -5.85 9.37
C LYS A 138 -16.56 -5.33 8.11
N LEU A 139 -16.03 -4.27 7.49
CA LEU A 139 -16.52 -3.76 6.22
C LEU A 139 -16.19 -4.71 5.07
N TRP A 140 -14.98 -5.26 5.03
CA TRP A 140 -14.60 -6.27 4.05
C TRP A 140 -15.48 -7.52 4.14
N ILE A 141 -15.76 -8.02 5.36
CA ILE A 141 -16.71 -9.12 5.60
C ILE A 141 -18.10 -8.80 5.03
N LYS A 142 -18.52 -7.53 5.05
CA LYS A 142 -19.78 -7.06 4.46
C LYS A 142 -19.71 -6.82 2.95
N GLY A 143 -18.53 -6.93 2.34
CA GLY A 143 -18.33 -6.85 0.88
C GLY A 143 -17.69 -5.56 0.38
N SER A 144 -17.14 -4.71 1.27
CA SER A 144 -16.30 -3.58 0.87
C SER A 144 -14.95 -4.02 0.31
N ASN A 145 -14.28 -3.13 -0.43
CA ASN A 145 -12.94 -3.36 -1.01
C ASN A 145 -12.85 -4.68 -1.81
N PRO A 146 -13.74 -4.90 -2.80
CA PRO A 146 -13.91 -6.21 -3.44
C PRO A 146 -12.73 -6.67 -4.31
N ARG A 147 -11.79 -5.77 -4.61
CA ARG A 147 -10.57 -6.07 -5.36
C ARG A 147 -9.41 -6.53 -4.47
N LEU A 148 -9.48 -6.26 -3.17
CA LEU A 148 -8.38 -6.52 -2.24
C LEU A 148 -8.13 -8.01 -2.12
N ASN A 149 -6.99 -8.45 -2.63
CA ASN A 149 -6.44 -9.79 -2.50
C ASN A 149 -5.48 -9.87 -1.32
N GLU A 150 -4.74 -8.80 -1.06
CA GLU A 150 -3.65 -8.78 -0.10
C GLU A 150 -3.57 -7.43 0.62
N LEU A 151 -3.32 -7.46 1.92
CA LEU A 151 -3.05 -6.29 2.73
C LEU A 151 -2.00 -6.65 3.77
N PHE A 152 -0.89 -5.92 3.75
CA PHE A 152 0.18 -5.98 4.73
C PHE A 152 0.22 -4.65 5.48
N ILE A 153 0.24 -4.70 6.80
CA ILE A 153 0.39 -3.52 7.65
C ILE A 153 1.38 -3.83 8.75
N GLU A 154 2.46 -3.05 8.81
CA GLU A 154 3.48 -3.08 9.86
C GLU A 154 3.62 -1.68 10.48
N TRP A 155 3.74 -1.64 11.80
CA TRP A 155 3.99 -0.41 12.54
C TRP A 155 4.92 -0.66 13.73
N ASP A 156 5.68 0.37 14.11
CA ASP A 156 6.59 0.31 15.23
C ASP A 156 5.79 0.28 16.55
N THR A 157 6.13 -0.65 17.43
CA THR A 157 5.52 -0.72 18.77
C THR A 157 6.39 -1.51 19.74
N GLU A 158 6.59 -0.95 20.93
CA GLU A 158 7.27 -1.65 22.05
C GLU A 158 6.29 -2.49 22.89
N ILE A 159 5.00 -2.51 22.53
CA ILE A 159 3.95 -3.20 23.30
C ILE A 159 3.31 -4.31 22.48
N ILE A 160 3.13 -5.46 23.11
CA ILE A 160 2.38 -6.58 22.54
C ILE A 160 0.94 -6.12 22.25
N PRO A 161 0.47 -6.11 20.99
CA PRO A 161 -0.88 -5.69 20.68
C PRO A 161 -1.93 -6.68 21.22
N ASP A 162 -3.05 -6.17 21.76
CA ASP A 162 -4.19 -7.02 22.11
C ASP A 162 -4.97 -7.42 20.85
N TRP A 163 -4.53 -8.52 20.22
CA TRP A 163 -5.15 -9.07 19.02
C TRP A 163 -6.65 -9.39 19.19
N ASN A 164 -7.15 -9.55 20.43
CA ASN A 164 -8.59 -9.73 20.65
C ASN A 164 -9.40 -8.50 20.24
N VAL A 165 -8.82 -7.29 20.34
CA VAL A 165 -9.45 -6.05 19.87
C VAL A 165 -9.64 -6.11 18.35
N LEU A 166 -8.61 -6.54 17.62
CA LEU A 166 -8.65 -6.71 16.18
C LEU A 166 -9.67 -7.77 15.74
N LEU A 167 -9.72 -8.91 16.43
CA LEU A 167 -10.54 -10.07 16.05
C LEU A 167 -12.00 -9.96 16.50
N LYS A 168 -12.32 -9.01 17.39
CA LYS A 168 -13.64 -8.88 18.01
C LYS A 168 -14.77 -8.78 16.98
N GLY A 169 -15.60 -9.81 16.93
CA GLY A 169 -16.79 -9.86 16.08
C GLY A 169 -16.53 -10.16 14.60
N LEU A 170 -15.31 -10.59 14.24
CA LEU A 170 -14.99 -11.07 12.89
C LEU A 170 -15.45 -12.53 12.64
N LYS A 171 -15.79 -13.27 13.72
CA LYS A 171 -15.99 -14.74 13.68
C LYS A 171 -14.76 -15.47 13.12
N ALA A 172 -13.58 -14.95 13.45
CA ALA A 172 -12.31 -15.53 13.05
C ALA A 172 -12.14 -16.91 13.68
N ILE A 173 -11.64 -17.86 12.90
CA ILE A 173 -11.31 -19.21 13.35
C ILE A 173 -9.79 -19.31 13.38
N GLU A 174 -9.24 -19.53 14.56
CA GLU A 174 -7.80 -19.77 14.73
C GLU A 174 -7.40 -21.07 14.04
N THR A 175 -6.27 -21.03 13.34
CA THR A 175 -5.71 -22.14 12.57
C THR A 175 -4.25 -22.33 12.96
N THR A 176 -3.78 -23.58 12.95
CA THR A 176 -2.36 -23.89 13.11
C THR A 176 -1.65 -23.73 11.77
N SER A 177 -0.51 -23.04 11.73
CA SER A 177 0.42 -23.13 10.59
C SER A 177 1.14 -24.47 10.67
N GLU A 178 1.14 -25.24 9.58
CA GLU A 178 1.92 -26.48 9.48
C GLU A 178 3.36 -26.23 8.99
N GLU A 179 3.69 -25.00 8.55
CA GLU A 179 4.89 -24.73 7.75
C GLU A 179 5.92 -23.75 8.34
N GLU A 180 5.67 -23.03 9.45
CA GLU A 180 6.66 -22.06 9.97
C GLU A 180 6.73 -22.04 11.51
N GLU A 181 7.94 -22.29 12.03
CA GLU A 181 8.37 -22.22 13.43
C GLU A 181 8.50 -20.75 13.93
N GLU A 182 7.57 -19.86 13.57
CA GLU A 182 7.50 -18.54 14.22
C GLU A 182 6.64 -18.68 15.48
N GLU A 183 7.28 -18.94 16.63
CA GLU A 183 6.61 -19.29 17.91
C GLU A 183 5.56 -18.27 18.39
N GLU A 184 5.53 -17.05 17.83
CA GLU A 184 4.63 -15.96 18.25
C GLU A 184 3.54 -15.59 17.24
N ALA A 185 3.57 -16.15 16.02
CA ALA A 185 2.59 -15.83 14.99
C ALA A 185 1.26 -16.58 15.18
N LYS A 186 0.15 -15.85 15.01
CA LYS A 186 -1.20 -16.40 15.08
C LYS A 186 -1.90 -16.27 13.75
N PHE A 187 -2.49 -17.38 13.32
CA PHE A 187 -3.20 -17.47 12.05
C PHE A 187 -4.69 -17.62 12.29
N PHE A 188 -5.47 -16.88 11.54
CA PHE A 188 -6.92 -16.94 11.57
C PHE A 188 -7.48 -17.00 10.16
N THR A 189 -8.68 -17.56 10.04
CA THR A 189 -9.47 -17.48 8.81
C THR A 189 -10.73 -16.67 9.05
N ILE A 190 -11.02 -15.77 8.12
CA ILE A 190 -12.28 -15.00 8.07
C ILE A 190 -12.95 -15.21 6.71
N ARG A 191 -14.27 -15.07 6.67
CA ARG A 191 -15.07 -15.24 5.45
C ARG A 191 -16.01 -14.06 5.25
N ASN A 192 -16.05 -13.52 4.03
CA ASN A 192 -16.97 -12.44 3.69
C ASN A 192 -18.36 -12.93 3.25
N CYS A 193 -19.29 -12.00 3.05
CA CYS A 193 -20.67 -12.25 2.64
C CYS A 193 -20.81 -12.91 1.25
N ARG A 194 -19.73 -12.95 0.46
CA ARG A 194 -19.67 -13.61 -0.86
C ARG A 194 -19.07 -15.01 -0.79
N GLY A 195 -18.73 -15.50 0.40
CA GLY A 195 -18.13 -16.82 0.59
C GLY A 195 -16.62 -16.86 0.35
N ILE A 196 -15.97 -15.72 0.07
CA ILE A 196 -14.52 -15.63 -0.09
C ILE A 196 -13.88 -15.76 1.28
N THR A 197 -12.88 -16.65 1.39
CA THR A 197 -12.12 -16.88 2.61
C THR A 197 -10.78 -16.18 2.51
N ALA A 198 -10.36 -15.55 3.59
CA ALA A 198 -9.05 -14.94 3.71
C ALA A 198 -8.35 -15.43 4.98
N ARG A 199 -7.03 -15.53 4.89
CA ARG A 199 -6.11 -15.76 6.01
C ARG A 199 -5.75 -14.41 6.61
N LEU A 200 -5.76 -14.34 7.93
CA LEU A 200 -5.18 -13.27 8.73
C LEU A 200 -3.98 -13.84 9.48
N LYS A 201 -2.79 -13.27 9.31
CA LYS A 201 -1.62 -13.52 10.17
C LYS A 201 -1.44 -12.28 11.04
N VAL A 202 -1.22 -12.49 12.33
CA VAL A 202 -0.85 -11.42 13.26
C VAL A 202 0.30 -11.88 14.12
N ASP A 203 1.22 -10.97 14.36
CA ASP A 203 2.44 -11.22 15.12
C ASP A 203 3.09 -9.90 15.49
N HIS A 204 4.01 -10.02 16.42
CA HIS A 204 4.82 -8.95 16.92
C HIS A 204 6.23 -9.48 17.15
N ASP A 205 7.19 -8.59 17.08
CA ASP A 205 8.54 -8.79 17.61
C ASP A 205 8.87 -7.66 18.60
N GLU A 206 10.14 -7.54 19.00
CA GLU A 206 10.56 -6.59 20.05
C GLU A 206 10.23 -5.12 19.69
N ASP A 207 10.23 -4.76 18.40
CA ASP A 207 10.16 -3.38 17.94
C ASP A 207 8.95 -3.10 17.04
N SER A 208 8.23 -4.12 16.57
CA SER A 208 7.18 -3.97 15.57
C SER A 208 6.02 -4.94 15.76
N ALA A 209 4.89 -4.58 15.17
CA ALA A 209 3.75 -5.48 15.01
C ALA A 209 3.25 -5.44 13.57
N ARG A 210 2.79 -6.59 13.10
CA ARG A 210 2.32 -6.74 11.72
C ARG A 210 1.00 -7.51 11.63
N VAL A 211 0.23 -7.18 10.60
CA VAL A 211 -1.03 -7.82 10.23
C VAL A 211 -1.01 -8.10 8.73
N ASP A 212 -1.06 -9.37 8.39
CA ASP A 212 -1.18 -9.81 7.00
C ASP A 212 -2.58 -10.32 6.76
N PHE A 213 -3.16 -9.93 5.64
CA PHE A 213 -4.42 -10.40 5.12
C PHE A 213 -4.20 -10.89 3.69
N GLU A 214 -4.66 -12.10 3.40
CA GLU A 214 -4.54 -12.69 2.06
C GLU A 214 -5.77 -13.53 1.71
N ILE A 215 -6.34 -13.35 0.52
CA ILE A 215 -7.41 -14.22 0.01
C ILE A 215 -6.86 -15.62 -0.27
N ILE A 216 -7.47 -16.64 0.35
CA ILE A 216 -7.18 -18.04 0.06
C ILE A 216 -7.92 -18.43 -1.21
N ARG A 217 -7.19 -18.55 -2.32
CA ARG A 217 -7.73 -19.11 -3.56
C ARG A 217 -7.60 -20.63 -3.50
N LEU A 218 -8.74 -21.33 -3.41
CA LEU A 218 -8.75 -22.78 -3.63
C LEU A 218 -8.27 -23.02 -5.07
N ILE A 219 -7.10 -23.64 -5.23
CA ILE A 219 -6.67 -24.16 -6.53
C ILE A 219 -7.71 -25.19 -6.94
N PRO A 220 -8.37 -25.06 -8.11
CA PRO A 220 -9.21 -26.14 -8.61
C PRO A 220 -8.31 -27.36 -8.80
N ILE A 221 -8.63 -28.44 -8.09
CA ILE A 221 -8.03 -29.75 -8.36
C ILE A 221 -8.57 -30.15 -9.74
N ASN A 222 -7.71 -30.07 -10.76
CA ASN A 222 -7.99 -30.57 -12.11
C ASN A 222 -7.95 -32.10 -12.14
#